data_AF-A0A2P5NXN4-F1
#
_entry.id   AF-A0A2P5NXN4-F1
#
_cell.length_a   1.000
_cell.length_b   1.000
_cell.length_c   1.000
_cell.angle_alpha   90.00
_cell.angle_beta   90.00
_cell.angle_gamma   90.00
#
_symmetry.space_group_name_H-M   'P 1'
#
loop_
_entity.id
_entity.type
_entity.pdbx_description
1 polymer ?
#
loop_
_entity_poly.entity_id
_entity_poly.type
_entity_poly.pdbx_seq_one_letter_code
_entity_poly.pdbx_strand_id
1 'polypeptide(L)'
;MNLLLKYLGLCWFRNNPADITPTKSFMWKTVAFYLISGCIVEGLISDPADGTLEVLLRTIMAFSSVATLLLVIKKWGNFNQLFTAIFVCENFIMTLATITEALYFWMVMKHVEDSEEISIAIGVVLVIWYIAIISYVLRQMFLFKTTKSVILAISYFVLTYGIPMLFMDI
;
A
#
# COMPACT_ATOMS: atom_id res chain seq x y z
N MET A 1 16.91 8.75 -15.29
CA MET A 1 15.52 8.26 -15.13
C MET A 1 15.14 8.40 -13.66
N ASN A 2 14.15 9.24 -13.35
CA ASN A 2 13.78 9.56 -11.95
C ASN A 2 13.54 8.27 -11.16
N LEU A 3 14.17 8.14 -9.99
CA LEU A 3 14.08 6.95 -9.12
C LEU A 3 12.62 6.50 -8.90
N LEU A 4 11.72 7.48 -8.78
CA LEU A 4 10.28 7.30 -8.66
C LEU A 4 9.64 6.56 -9.85
N LEU A 5 10.05 6.84 -11.09
CA LEU A 5 9.55 6.11 -12.28
C LEU A 5 10.00 4.65 -12.29
N LYS A 6 11.19 4.35 -11.76
CA LYS A 6 11.64 2.96 -11.59
C LYS A 6 10.79 2.23 -10.56
N TYR A 7 10.46 2.88 -9.45
CA TYR A 7 9.56 2.30 -8.45
C TYR A 7 8.11 2.16 -8.94
N LEU A 8 7.57 3.14 -9.68
CA LEU A 8 6.25 3.00 -10.31
C LEU A 8 6.18 1.85 -11.31
N GLY A 9 7.29 1.56 -12.01
CA GLY A 9 7.39 0.38 -12.85
C GLY A 9 7.25 -0.96 -12.09
N LEU A 10 7.43 -0.97 -10.76
CA LEU A 10 7.14 -2.15 -9.93
C LEU A 10 5.63 -2.40 -9.80
N CYS A 11 4.82 -1.33 -9.80
CA CYS A 11 3.35 -1.43 -9.75
C CYS A 11 2.78 -2.08 -11.03
N TRP A 12 3.58 -2.07 -12.11
CA TRP A 12 3.31 -2.70 -13.40
C TRP A 12 4.17 -3.94 -13.67
N PHE A 13 4.76 -4.55 -12.63
CA PHE A 13 5.53 -5.80 -12.73
C PHE A 13 6.75 -5.76 -13.67
N ARG A 14 7.27 -4.57 -14.01
CA ARG A 14 8.27 -4.40 -15.07
C ARG A 14 9.71 -4.33 -14.57
N ASN A 15 9.92 -3.81 -13.36
CA ASN A 15 11.26 -3.63 -12.79
C ASN A 15 11.53 -4.65 -11.67
N ASN A 16 12.82 -4.86 -11.37
CA ASN A 16 13.25 -5.67 -10.24
C ASN A 16 13.55 -4.75 -9.04
N PRO A 17 12.87 -4.91 -7.89
CA PRO A 17 13.10 -4.10 -6.69
C PRO A 17 14.50 -4.30 -6.10
N ALA A 18 15.17 -5.44 -6.33
CA ALA A 18 16.51 -5.70 -5.78
C ALA A 18 17.59 -4.82 -6.42
N ASP A 19 17.38 -4.38 -7.66
CA ASP A 19 18.33 -3.57 -8.43
C ASP A 19 18.17 -2.05 -8.14
N ILE A 20 17.20 -1.67 -7.30
CA ILE A 20 16.90 -0.28 -7.00
C ILE A 20 17.32 0.00 -5.55
N THR A 21 18.38 0.78 -5.37
CA THR A 21 18.86 1.23 -4.05
C THR A 21 18.32 2.64 -3.75
N PRO A 22 17.37 2.80 -2.82
CA PRO A 22 16.88 4.12 -2.45
C PRO A 22 17.86 4.81 -1.49
N THR A 23 17.94 6.13 -1.58
CA THR A 23 18.58 6.95 -0.55
C THR A 23 17.65 7.06 0.67
N LYS A 24 18.20 7.17 1.87
CA LYS A 24 17.40 7.33 3.11
C LYS A 24 16.46 8.54 3.04
N SER A 25 16.89 9.62 2.38
CA SER A 25 16.05 10.81 2.17
C SER A 25 14.83 10.52 1.28
N PHE A 26 14.99 9.68 0.25
CA PHE A 26 13.87 9.29 -0.61
C PHE A 26 12.83 8.46 0.15
N MET A 27 13.29 7.48 0.95
CA MET A 27 12.41 6.66 1.79
C MET A 27 11.55 7.52 2.73
N TRP A 28 12.16 8.45 3.47
CA TRP A 28 11.42 9.35 4.38
C TRP A 28 10.46 10.27 3.65
N LYS A 29 10.80 10.74 2.45
CA LYS A 29 9.86 11.52 1.62
C LYS A 29 8.65 10.69 1.20
N THR A 30 8.84 9.41 0.87
CA THR A 30 7.73 8.50 0.53
C THR A 30 6.83 8.25 1.74
N VAL A 31 7.40 8.06 2.94
CA VAL A 31 6.62 7.91 4.18
C VAL A 31 5.87 9.20 4.52
N ALA A 32 6.54 10.36 4.43
CA ALA A 32 5.91 11.65 4.70
C ALA A 32 4.77 11.92 3.71
N PHE A 33 4.98 11.61 2.43
CA PHE A 33 3.92 11.72 1.42
C PHE A 33 2.75 10.80 1.75
N TYR A 34 3.02 9.55 2.14
CA TYR A 34 1.99 8.60 2.55
C TYR A 34 1.17 9.10 3.76
N LEU A 35 1.84 9.55 4.82
CA LEU A 35 1.18 10.06 6.02
C LEU A 35 0.35 11.31 5.71
N ILE A 36 0.92 12.29 5.01
CA ILE A 36 0.22 13.54 4.69
C ILE A 36 -0.98 13.27 3.78
N SER A 37 -0.79 12.49 2.71
CA SER A 37 -1.89 12.16 1.79
C SER A 37 -2.95 11.31 2.46
N GLY A 38 -2.56 10.30 3.25
CA GLY A 38 -3.47 9.47 4.02
C GLY A 38 -4.31 10.27 4.99
N CYS A 39 -3.70 11.10 5.84
CA CYS A 39 -4.44 11.92 6.81
C CYS A 39 -5.40 12.89 6.13
N ILE A 40 -5.04 13.45 4.97
CA ILE A 40 -5.93 14.34 4.21
C ILE A 40 -7.11 13.56 3.65
N VAL A 41 -6.87 12.41 3.01
CA VAL A 41 -7.93 11.62 2.37
C VAL A 41 -8.86 11.01 3.42
N GLU A 42 -8.31 10.31 4.41
CA GLU A 42 -9.13 9.66 5.44
C GLU A 42 -9.83 10.69 6.34
N GLY A 43 -9.21 11.85 6.59
CA GLY A 43 -9.85 12.96 7.30
C GLY A 43 -10.89 13.74 6.48
N LEU A 44 -10.99 13.50 5.17
CA LEU A 44 -12.10 13.98 4.33
C LEU A 44 -13.27 13.00 4.31
N ILE A 45 -13.01 11.71 4.54
CA ILE A 45 -14.02 10.64 4.54
C ILE A 45 -14.63 10.47 5.94
N SER A 46 -13.80 10.54 6.98
CA SER A 46 -14.15 10.30 8.38
C SER A 46 -13.77 11.50 9.26
N ASP A 47 -14.07 11.42 10.56
CA ASP A 47 -13.59 12.43 11.51
C ASP A 47 -12.06 12.54 11.44
N PRO A 48 -11.47 13.75 11.37
CA PRO A 48 -10.04 13.92 11.15
C PRO A 48 -9.14 13.22 12.18
N ALA A 49 -9.66 13.05 13.41
CA ALA A 49 -8.98 12.33 14.48
C ALA A 49 -8.88 10.83 14.17
N ASP A 50 -10.00 10.22 13.75
CA ASP A 50 -10.12 8.81 13.44
C ASP A 50 -9.33 8.46 12.16
N GLY A 51 -9.49 9.25 11.09
CA GLY A 51 -8.72 9.07 9.87
C GLY A 51 -7.21 9.21 10.07
N THR A 52 -6.76 10.12 10.94
CA THR A 52 -5.34 10.23 11.29
C THR A 52 -4.84 9.02 12.08
N LEU A 53 -5.65 8.54 13.02
CA LEU A 53 -5.31 7.37 13.83
C LEU A 53 -5.17 6.12 12.96
N GLU A 54 -6.10 5.90 12.04
CA GLU A 54 -6.06 4.78 11.11
C GLU A 54 -4.77 4.78 10.27
N VAL A 55 -4.43 5.92 9.67
CA VAL A 55 -3.22 6.07 8.83
C VAL A 55 -1.95 5.84 9.62
N LEU A 56 -1.88 6.34 10.86
CA LEU A 56 -0.75 6.12 11.76
C LEU A 56 -0.63 4.65 12.13
N LEU A 57 -1.74 4.00 12.52
CA LEU A 57 -1.75 2.59 12.91
C LEU A 57 -1.33 1.71 11.73
N ARG A 58 -1.87 1.96 10.54
CA ARG A 58 -1.49 1.28 9.28
C ARG A 58 -0.01 1.44 8.98
N THR A 59 0.56 2.64 9.16
CA THR A 59 2.01 2.90 8.99
C THR A 59 2.86 2.10 9.98
N ILE A 60 2.46 2.06 11.26
CA ILE A 60 3.16 1.32 12.32
C ILE A 60 3.11 -0.18 12.03
N MET A 61 1.95 -0.69 11.62
CA MET A 61 1.76 -2.10 11.26
C MET A 61 2.57 -2.47 10.02
N ALA A 62 2.62 -1.60 9.00
CA ALA A 62 3.44 -1.81 7.82
C ALA A 62 4.94 -1.88 8.18
N PHE A 63 5.42 -0.92 8.99
CA PHE A 63 6.82 -0.87 9.41
C PHE A 63 7.22 -2.09 10.24
N SER A 64 6.42 -2.44 11.25
CA SER A 64 6.67 -3.60 12.10
C SER A 64 6.62 -4.93 11.33
N SER A 65 5.68 -5.07 10.39
CA SER A 65 5.56 -6.27 9.54
C SER A 65 6.78 -6.45 8.63
N VAL A 66 7.21 -5.39 7.96
CA VAL A 66 8.40 -5.42 7.07
C VAL A 66 9.67 -5.67 7.89
N ALA A 67 9.82 -5.02 9.04
CA ALA A 67 10.95 -5.24 9.95
C ALA A 67 11.00 -6.70 10.44
N THR A 68 9.85 -7.25 10.87
CA THR A 68 9.73 -8.64 11.34
C THR A 68 10.06 -9.64 10.22
N LEU A 69 9.58 -9.40 9.00
CA LEU A 69 9.87 -10.26 7.86
C LEU A 69 11.39 -10.30 7.55
N LEU A 70 12.05 -9.14 7.56
CA LEU A 70 13.48 -9.03 7.28
C LEU A 70 14.36 -9.62 8.39
N LEU A 71 13.89 -9.52 9.65
CA LEU A 71 14.45 -10.21 10.81
C LEU A 71 14.49 -11.73 10.59
N VAL A 72 13.35 -12.31 10.23
CA VAL A 72 13.19 -13.75 10.02
C VAL A 72 14.06 -14.23 8.85
N ILE A 73 14.15 -13.44 7.78
CA ILE A 73 14.94 -13.79 6.58
C ILE A 73 16.44 -13.46 6.74
N LYS A 74 16.83 -12.79 7.84
CA LYS A 74 18.20 -12.35 8.13
C LYS A 74 18.81 -11.46 7.04
N LYS A 75 17.98 -10.70 6.31
CA LYS A 75 18.40 -9.81 5.20
C LYS A 75 18.18 -8.33 5.51
N TRP A 76 18.57 -7.89 6.69
CA TRP A 76 18.42 -6.51 7.16
C TRP A 76 18.96 -5.43 6.23
N GLY A 77 20.03 -5.72 5.48
CA GLY A 77 20.62 -4.77 4.52
C GLY A 77 19.63 -4.29 3.43
N ASN A 78 18.58 -5.06 3.16
CA ASN A 78 17.60 -4.76 2.13
C ASN A 78 16.37 -3.99 2.69
N PHE A 79 16.40 -3.58 3.97
CA PHE A 79 15.28 -2.90 4.61
C PHE A 79 14.82 -1.68 3.83
N ASN A 80 15.73 -0.75 3.54
CA ASN A 80 15.37 0.48 2.83
C ASN A 80 14.79 0.20 1.45
N GLN A 81 15.29 -0.81 0.73
CA GLN A 81 14.81 -1.18 -0.60
C GLN A 81 13.39 -1.74 -0.56
N LEU A 82 13.16 -2.75 0.29
CA LEU A 82 11.87 -3.42 0.41
C LEU A 82 10.81 -2.45 0.93
N PHE A 83 11.14 -1.71 1.98
CA PHE A 83 10.23 -0.76 2.60
C PHE A 83 9.84 0.36 1.64
N THR A 84 10.81 0.94 0.91
CA THR A 84 10.52 1.95 -0.11
C THR A 84 9.70 1.36 -1.26
N ALA A 85 10.01 0.14 -1.72
CA ALA A 85 9.26 -0.51 -2.79
C ALA A 85 7.78 -0.67 -2.42
N ILE A 86 7.51 -1.19 -1.22
CA ILE A 86 6.16 -1.37 -0.70
C ILE A 86 5.45 -0.03 -0.58
N PHE A 87 6.04 0.95 0.10
CA PHE A 87 5.40 2.26 0.31
C PHE A 87 5.15 3.04 -0.99
N VAL A 88 6.02 2.95 -2.00
CA VAL A 88 5.73 3.58 -3.30
C VAL A 88 4.55 2.89 -3.98
N CYS A 89 4.49 1.56 -3.94
CA CYS A 89 3.35 0.82 -4.49
C CYS A 89 2.06 1.11 -3.73
N GLU A 90 2.16 1.29 -2.42
CA GLU A 90 1.04 1.65 -1.57
C GLU A 90 0.52 3.04 -1.89
N ASN A 91 1.40 4.04 -2.01
CA ASN A 91 1.02 5.39 -2.46
C ASN A 91 0.37 5.38 -3.85
N PHE A 92 0.83 4.51 -4.75
CA PHE A 92 0.22 4.35 -6.07
C PHE A 92 -1.22 3.82 -5.96
N ILE A 93 -1.44 2.75 -5.18
CA ILE A 93 -2.78 2.19 -4.97
C ILE A 93 -3.69 3.17 -4.21
N MET A 94 -3.18 3.86 -3.18
CA MET A 94 -3.91 4.90 -2.45
C MET A 94 -4.38 6.01 -3.39
N THR A 95 -3.53 6.47 -4.31
CA THR A 95 -3.91 7.48 -5.30
C THR A 95 -5.06 7.01 -6.20
N LEU A 96 -5.04 5.74 -6.63
CA LEU A 96 -6.13 5.15 -7.42
C LEU A 96 -7.40 4.97 -6.59
N ALA A 97 -7.29 4.61 -5.32
CA ALA A 97 -8.42 4.52 -4.40
C ALA A 97 -9.09 5.89 -4.20
N THR A 98 -8.31 6.96 -3.99
CA THR A 98 -8.85 8.32 -3.88
C THR A 98 -9.60 8.77 -5.15
N ILE A 99 -9.12 8.39 -6.34
CA ILE A 99 -9.82 8.65 -7.60
C ILE A 99 -11.15 7.88 -7.65
N THR A 100 -11.17 6.66 -7.12
CA THR A 100 -12.38 5.83 -7.06
C THR A 100 -13.42 6.45 -6.13
N GLU A 101 -13.02 6.95 -4.96
CA GLU A 101 -13.90 7.68 -4.04
C GLU A 101 -14.46 8.97 -4.66
N ALA A 102 -13.62 9.74 -5.37
CA ALA A 102 -14.08 10.93 -6.08
C ALA A 102 -15.08 10.59 -7.19
N LEU A 103 -14.88 9.46 -7.88
CA LEU A 103 -15.80 8.94 -8.88
C LEU A 103 -17.12 8.49 -8.25
N TYR A 104 -17.08 7.81 -7.11
CA TYR A 104 -18.26 7.47 -6.32
C TYR A 104 -19.07 8.70 -5.95
N PHE A 105 -18.43 9.73 -5.36
CA PHE A 105 -19.10 10.98 -5.03
C PHE A 105 -19.77 11.63 -6.25
N TRP A 106 -19.10 11.61 -7.41
CA TRP A 106 -19.66 12.13 -8.65
C TRP A 106 -20.86 11.32 -9.15
N MET A 107 -20.83 9.99 -9.06
CA MET A 107 -21.95 9.11 -9.42
C MET A 107 -23.17 9.32 -8.51
N VAL A 108 -22.94 9.52 -7.20
CA VAL A 108 -23.99 9.84 -6.23
C VAL A 108 -24.65 11.19 -6.57
N MET A 109 -23.87 12.22 -6.91
CA MET A 109 -24.42 13.50 -7.37
C MET A 109 -25.25 13.39 -8.65
N LYS A 110 -24.96 12.40 -9.50
CA LYS A 110 -25.70 12.11 -10.74
C LYS A 110 -26.87 11.13 -10.55
N HIS A 111 -27.08 10.64 -9.32
CA HIS A 111 -28.15 9.70 -8.95
C HIS A 111 -28.10 8.41 -9.79
N VAL A 112 -26.90 7.86 -9.98
CA VAL A 112 -26.73 6.54 -10.60
C VAL A 112 -27.10 5.47 -9.57
N GLU A 113 -28.10 4.63 -9.89
CA GLU A 113 -28.62 3.58 -8.97
C GLU A 113 -27.52 2.59 -8.53
N ASP A 114 -26.63 2.18 -9.44
CA ASP A 114 -25.60 1.16 -9.15
C ASP A 114 -24.26 1.75 -8.65
N SER A 115 -24.26 2.98 -8.15
CA SER A 115 -23.03 3.70 -7.77
C SER A 115 -22.20 2.97 -6.69
N GLU A 116 -22.86 2.35 -5.71
CA GLU A 116 -22.22 1.60 -4.63
C GLU A 116 -21.57 0.31 -5.14
N GLU A 117 -22.30 -0.49 -5.92
CA GLU A 117 -21.79 -1.76 -6.47
C GLU A 117 -20.56 -1.55 -7.36
N ILE A 118 -20.56 -0.49 -8.17
CA ILE A 118 -19.43 -0.11 -9.01
C ILE A 118 -18.22 0.26 -8.16
N SER A 119 -18.40 1.06 -7.10
CA SER A 119 -17.30 1.47 -6.21
C SER A 119 -16.68 0.26 -5.51
N ILE A 120 -17.52 -0.63 -4.97
CA ILE A 120 -17.07 -1.86 -4.31
C ILE A 120 -16.32 -2.77 -5.30
N ALA A 121 -16.82 -2.93 -6.52
CA ALA A 121 -16.16 -3.76 -7.54
C ALA A 121 -14.76 -3.23 -7.89
N ILE A 122 -14.61 -1.90 -8.04
CA ILE A 122 -13.30 -1.26 -8.27
C ILE A 122 -12.38 -1.47 -7.06
N GLY A 123 -12.90 -1.30 -5.84
CA GLY A 123 -12.16 -1.55 -4.60
C GLY A 123 -11.59 -2.98 -4.53
N VAL A 124 -12.41 -3.99 -4.84
CA VAL A 124 -11.96 -5.40 -4.88
C VAL A 124 -10.85 -5.61 -5.91
N VAL A 125 -10.98 -5.03 -7.10
CA VAL A 125 -9.94 -5.10 -8.14
C VAL A 125 -8.64 -4.46 -7.66
N LEU A 126 -8.70 -3.30 -6.99
CA LEU A 126 -7.53 -2.62 -6.42
C LEU A 126 -6.85 -3.46 -5.33
N VAL A 127 -7.62 -4.13 -4.46
CA VAL A 127 -7.07 -5.03 -3.45
C VAL A 127 -6.34 -6.22 -4.08
N ILE A 128 -6.96 -6.87 -5.08
CA ILE A 128 -6.34 -7.99 -5.80
C ILE A 128 -5.05 -7.52 -6.49
N TRP A 129 -5.09 -6.33 -7.11
CA TRP A 129 -3.93 -5.73 -7.76
C TRP A 129 -2.81 -5.45 -6.75
N TYR A 130 -3.14 -4.88 -5.59
CA TYR A 130 -2.19 -4.62 -4.52
C TYR A 130 -1.50 -5.91 -4.06
N ILE A 131 -2.28 -6.96 -3.77
CA ILE A 131 -1.73 -8.27 -3.36
C ILE A 131 -0.81 -8.82 -4.45
N ALA A 132 -1.17 -8.67 -5.73
CA ALA A 132 -0.31 -9.08 -6.84
C ALA A 132 1.01 -8.30 -6.85
N ILE A 133 0.98 -6.97 -6.69
CA ILE A 133 2.19 -6.12 -6.64
C ILE A 133 3.08 -6.55 -5.48
N ILE A 134 2.55 -6.66 -4.27
CA ILE A 134 3.34 -7.01 -3.08
C ILE A 134 3.93 -8.42 -3.23
N SER A 135 3.13 -9.37 -3.72
CA SER A 135 3.62 -10.73 -4.02
C SER A 135 4.77 -10.71 -5.02
N TYR A 136 4.67 -9.91 -6.08
CA TYR A 136 5.74 -9.73 -7.05
C TYR A 136 7.00 -9.11 -6.42
N VAL A 137 6.86 -8.06 -5.61
CA VAL A 137 7.98 -7.42 -4.91
C VAL A 137 8.69 -8.42 -3.99
N LEU A 138 7.94 -9.15 -3.17
CA LEU A 138 8.49 -10.18 -2.27
C LEU A 138 9.17 -11.32 -3.03
N ARG A 139 8.57 -11.77 -4.14
CA ARG A 139 9.15 -12.80 -5.02
C ARG A 139 10.51 -12.37 -5.54
N GLN A 140 10.62 -11.14 -6.06
CA GLN A 140 11.87 -10.67 -6.67
C GLN A 140 12.95 -10.37 -5.61
N MET A 141 12.57 -9.80 -4.46
CA MET A 141 13.52 -9.46 -3.38
C MET A 141 14.13 -10.70 -2.72
N PHE A 142 13.32 -11.76 -2.54
CA PHE A 142 13.72 -12.92 -1.76
C PHE A 142 13.90 -14.20 -2.59
N LEU A 143 13.67 -14.14 -3.91
CA LEU A 143 13.69 -15.30 -4.82
C LEU A 143 12.76 -16.43 -4.34
N PHE A 144 11.65 -16.07 -3.69
CA PHE A 144 10.68 -17.03 -3.19
C PHE A 144 9.86 -17.66 -4.32
N LYS A 145 9.34 -18.87 -4.08
CA LYS A 145 8.33 -19.49 -4.94
C LYS A 145 7.05 -18.63 -4.88
N THR A 146 6.36 -18.48 -6.02
CA THR A 146 5.14 -17.65 -6.14
C THR A 146 4.13 -17.90 -5.02
N THR A 147 3.87 -19.16 -4.65
CA THR A 147 2.95 -19.52 -3.56
C THR A 147 3.34 -18.88 -2.23
N LYS A 148 4.63 -18.91 -1.86
CA LYS A 148 5.10 -18.30 -0.60
C LYS A 148 4.95 -16.78 -0.64
N SER A 149 5.24 -16.16 -1.78
CA SER A 149 5.09 -14.71 -1.93
C SER A 149 3.64 -14.26 -1.84
N VAL A 150 2.71 -15.02 -2.42
CA VAL A 150 1.27 -14.72 -2.32
C VAL A 150 0.78 -14.85 -0.88
N ILE A 151 1.13 -15.94 -0.18
CA ILE A 151 0.73 -16.14 1.22
C ILE A 151 1.27 -15.00 2.10
N LEU A 152 2.53 -14.60 1.90
CA LEU A 152 3.14 -13.49 2.64
C LEU A 152 2.49 -12.15 2.29
N ALA A 153 2.14 -11.90 1.03
CA ALA A 153 1.45 -10.69 0.61
C ALA A 153 0.04 -10.57 1.22
N ILE A 154 -0.71 -11.67 1.24
CA ILE A 154 -2.03 -11.74 1.91
C ILE A 154 -1.86 -11.51 3.42
N SER A 155 -0.90 -12.19 4.05
CA SER A 155 -0.63 -12.03 5.48
C SER A 155 -0.27 -10.59 5.81
N TYR A 156 0.59 -9.97 5.00
CA TYR A 156 0.96 -8.56 5.13
C TYR A 156 -0.25 -7.63 4.96
N PHE A 157 -1.11 -7.88 3.97
CA PHE A 157 -2.34 -7.11 3.77
C PHE A 157 -3.28 -7.19 4.99
N VAL A 158 -3.53 -8.40 5.51
CA VAL A 158 -4.40 -8.58 6.69
C VAL A 158 -3.81 -7.91 7.93
N LEU A 159 -2.49 -8.00 8.14
CA LEU A 159 -1.83 -7.34 9.27
C LEU A 159 -1.86 -5.81 9.15
N THR A 160 -1.75 -5.29 7.94
CA THR A 160 -1.63 -3.85 7.69
C THR A 160 -2.97 -3.15 7.60
N TYR A 161 -3.98 -3.79 7.00
CA TYR A 161 -5.31 -3.18 6.78
C TYR A 161 -6.40 -3.83 7.64
N GLY A 162 -6.37 -5.16 7.79
CA GLY A 162 -7.39 -5.88 8.55
C GLY A 162 -7.35 -5.57 10.04
N ILE A 163 -6.16 -5.54 10.65
CA ILE A 163 -6.03 -5.22 12.09
C ILE A 163 -6.49 -3.79 12.39
N PRO A 164 -6.03 -2.74 11.68
CA PRO A 164 -6.51 -1.39 11.94
C PRO A 164 -8.03 -1.25 11.81
N MET A 165 -8.64 -1.82 10.77
CA MET A 165 -10.10 -1.80 10.63
C MET A 165 -10.81 -2.41 11.86
N LEU A 166 -10.33 -3.56 12.35
CA LEU A 166 -10.90 -4.18 13.55
C LEU A 166 -10.76 -3.32 14.82
N PHE A 167 -9.75 -2.46 14.91
CA PHE A 167 -9.59 -1.55 16.04
C PHE A 167 -10.49 -0.31 15.94
N MET A 168 -10.84 0.11 14.73
CA MET A 168 -11.71 1.27 14.48
C MET A 168 -13.20 0.92 14.66
N ASP A 169 -13.57 -0.34 14.48
CA ASP A 169 -14.96 -0.83 14.63
C ASP A 169 -15.35 -1.20 16.09
N ILE A 170 -14.46 -1.03 17.08
CA ILE A 170 -14.67 -1.35 18.52
C ILE A 170 -14.94 -0.08 19.32
#